data_AF-A0A8J3T6D7-F1
#
_entry.id   AF-A0A8J3T6D7-F1
#
_cell.length_a   1.000
_cell.length_b   1.000
_cell.length_c   1.000
_cell.angle_alpha   90.00
_cell.angle_beta   90.00
_cell.angle_gamma   90.00
#
_symmetry.space_group_name_H-M   'P 1'
#
loop_
_entity.id
_entity.type
_entity.pdbx_description
1 polymer ?
#
loop_
_entity_poly.entity_id
_entity_poly.type
_entity_poly.pdbx_seq_one_letter_code
_entity_poly.pdbx_strand_id
1 'polypeptide(L)' 'MTDEERAAILAAFDQLQSALRACDGEGAAEAMRRIYEVEPAVADTLINNLITTGLRNMVYGTE' A
#
# COMPACT_ATOMS: atom_id res chain seq x y z
N MET A 1 18.17 -3.97 -1.98
CA MET A 1 17.60 -3.05 -0.99
C MET A 1 18.70 -2.40 -0.17
N THR A 2 18.96 -1.13 -0.46
CA THR A 2 19.81 -0.22 0.31
C THR A 2 19.01 0.44 1.44
N ASP A 3 19.69 1.12 2.37
CA ASP A 3 19.01 1.85 3.45
C ASP A 3 18.16 3.02 2.92
N GLU A 4 18.57 3.65 1.83
CA GLU A 4 17.82 4.73 1.17
C GLU A 4 16.53 4.20 0.51
N GLU A 5 16.62 3.09 -0.22
CA GLU A 5 15.45 2.42 -0.82
C GLU A 5 14.45 1.99 0.26
N ARG A 6 14.96 1.45 1.37
CA ARG A 6 14.13 1.07 2.52
C ARG A 6 13.43 2.27 3.14
N ALA A 7 14.12 3.39 3.31
CA ALA A 7 13.54 4.63 3.85
C ALA A 7 12.46 5.19 2.91
N ALA A 8 12.70 5.17 1.60
CA ALA A 8 11.74 5.62 0.60
C ALA A 8 10.47 4.76 0.59
N ILE A 9 10.61 3.43 0.66
CA ILE A 9 9.47 2.51 0.76
C ILE A 9 8.66 2.78 2.03
N LEU A 10 9.32 2.93 3.19
CA LEU A 10 8.63 3.20 4.46
C LEU A 10 7.88 4.53 4.45
N ALA A 11 8.45 5.58 3.85
CA ALA A 11 7.79 6.87 3.71
C ALA A 11 6.57 6.80 2.78
N ALA A 12 6.69 6.10 1.65
CA ALA A 12 5.56 5.86 0.75
C ALA A 12 4.46 5.02 1.41
N PHE A 13 4.83 4.09 2.29
CA PHE A 13 3.89 3.29 3.06
C PHE A 13 3.07 4.13 4.06
N ASP A 14 3.72 5.07 4.75
CA ASP A 14 3.05 6.00 5.66
C ASP A 14 2.06 6.89 4.90
N GLN A 15 2.49 7.40 3.73
CA GLN A 15 1.61 8.14 2.82
C GLN A 15 0.40 7.31 2.36
N LEU A 16 0.61 6.04 1.99
CA LEU A 16 -0.47 5.12 1.60
C LEU A 16 -1.48 4.94 2.73
N GLN A 17 -1.02 4.71 3.96
CA GLN A 17 -1.92 4.57 5.11
C GLN A 17 -2.72 5.85 5.39
N SER A 18 -2.07 7.02 5.28
CA SER A 18 -2.73 8.30 5.45
C SER A 18 -3.82 8.53 4.39
N ALA A 19 -3.50 8.26 3.12
CA ALA A 19 -4.44 8.39 2.02
C ALA A 19 -5.64 7.44 2.15
N LEU A 20 -5.40 6.18 2.52
CA LEU A 20 -6.48 5.21 2.76
C LEU A 20 -7.41 5.65 3.91
N ARG A 21 -6.87 6.21 5.01
CA ARG A 21 -7.67 6.74 6.12
C ARG A 21 -8.49 7.97 5.72
N ALA A 22 -7.96 8.78 4.81
CA ALA A 22 -8.63 9.95 4.26
C ALA A 22 -9.63 9.61 3.13
N CYS A 23 -9.76 8.33 2.75
CA CYS A 23 -10.48 7.89 1.56
C CYS A 23 -10.00 8.57 0.26
N ASP A 24 -8.72 8.94 0.21
CA ASP A 24 -8.06 9.55 -0.94
C ASP A 24 -7.47 8.46 -1.84
N GLY A 25 -8.23 8.10 -2.89
CA GLY A 25 -7.80 7.09 -3.85
C GLY A 25 -6.61 7.53 -4.72
N GLU A 26 -6.48 8.83 -5.00
CA GLU A 26 -5.39 9.35 -5.83
C GLU A 26 -4.07 9.38 -5.06
N GLY A 27 -4.11 9.85 -3.81
CA GLY A 27 -2.97 9.80 -2.90
C GLY A 27 -2.50 8.37 -2.63
N ALA A 28 -3.43 7.42 -2.50
CA ALA A 28 -3.10 6.00 -2.33
C ALA A 28 -2.45 5.41 -3.59
N ALA A 29 -2.94 5.75 -4.78
CA ALA A 29 -2.36 5.30 -6.04
C ALA A 29 -0.94 5.85 -6.26
N GLU A 30 -0.72 7.14 -5.97
CA GLU A 30 0.61 7.76 -6.07
C GLU A 30 1.61 7.16 -5.09
N ALA A 31 1.19 6.88 -3.85
CA ALA A 31 2.02 6.20 -2.86
C ALA A 31 2.41 4.79 -3.32
N MET A 32 1.45 4.02 -3.85
CA MET A 32 1.72 2.69 -4.42
C MET A 32 2.66 2.75 -5.63
N ARG A 33 2.51 3.74 -6.51
CA ARG A 33 3.41 3.95 -7.65
C ARG A 33 4.85 4.16 -7.21
N ARG A 34 5.09 4.95 -6.17
CA ARG A 34 6.43 5.17 -5.60
C ARG A 34 7.04 3.89 -5.04
N ILE A 35 6.25 3.06 -4.35
CA ILE A 35 6.73 1.76 -3.86
C ILE A 35 7.10 0.87 -5.04
N TYR A 36 6.28 0.84 -6.09
CA TYR A 36 6.51 0.03 -7.28
C TYR A 36 7.78 0.45 -8.04
N GLU A 37 8.07 1.75 -8.11
CA GLU A 37 9.28 2.28 -8.75
C GLU A 37 10.58 1.88 -8.03
N VAL A 38 10.52 1.72 -6.70
CA VAL A 38 11.68 1.32 -5.89
C VAL A 38 11.82 -0.20 -5.83
N GLU A 39 10.73 -0.91 -5.54
CA GLU A 39 10.72 -2.37 -5.38
C GLU A 39 9.36 -2.97 -5.80
N PRO A 40 9.23 -3.42 -7.07
CA PRO A 40 8.00 -4.00 -7.60
C PRO A 40 7.51 -5.20 -6.79
N ALA A 41 8.41 -6.07 -6.30
CA ALA A 41 8.01 -7.27 -5.57
C ALA A 41 7.31 -6.95 -4.24
N VAL A 42 7.71 -5.85 -3.60
CA VAL A 42 7.05 -5.34 -2.38
C VAL A 42 5.69 -4.78 -2.74
N ALA A 43 5.57 -3.98 -3.80
CA ALA A 43 4.29 -3.45 -4.25
C ALA A 43 3.27 -4.54 -4.59
N ASP A 44 3.67 -5.58 -5.32
CA ASP A 44 2.81 -6.71 -5.66
C ASP A 44 2.33 -7.46 -4.42
N THR A 45 3.23 -7.68 -3.45
CA THR A 45 2.88 -8.30 -2.17
C THR A 45 1.85 -7.46 -1.40
N LEU A 46 1.98 -6.13 -1.45
CA LEU A 46 1.05 -5.22 -0.79
C LEU A 46 -0.33 -5.23 -1.42
N ILE A 47 -0.40 -5.15 -2.75
CA ILE A 47 -1.66 -5.21 -3.49
C ILE A 47 -2.38 -6.53 -3.18
N ASN A 48 -1.67 -7.65 -3.23
CA ASN A 48 -2.25 -8.96 -2.92
C ASN A 48 -2.79 -9.02 -1.48
N ASN A 49 -2.05 -8.46 -0.51
CA ASN A 49 -2.52 -8.40 0.88
C ASN A 49 -3.74 -7.50 1.04
N LEU A 50 -3.76 -6.32 0.42
CA LEU A 50 -4.88 -5.38 0.47
C LEU A 50 -6.14 -5.98 -0.16
N ILE A 51 -6.01 -6.58 -1.34
CA ILE A 51 -7.11 -7.29 -2.02
C ILE A 51 -7.61 -8.43 -1.16
N THR A 52 -6.71 -9.29 -0.66
CA THR A 52 -7.10 -10.45 0.17
C THR A 52 -7.81 -10.00 1.44
N THR A 53 -7.30 -8.96 2.11
CA THR A 53 -7.89 -8.43 3.35
C THR A 53 -9.23 -7.75 3.07
N GLY A 54 -9.33 -6.94 2.02
CA GLY A 54 -10.57 -6.29 1.61
C GLY A 54 -11.64 -7.30 1.22
N LEU A 55 -11.30 -8.30 0.39
CA LEU A 55 -12.19 -9.40 0.04
C LEU A 55 -12.65 -10.18 1.28
N ARG A 56 -11.74 -10.49 2.21
CA ARG A 56 -12.10 -11.14 3.47
C ARG A 56 -13.09 -10.30 4.27
N ASN A 57 -12.85 -9.00 4.42
CA ASN A 57 -13.76 -8.11 5.15
C ASN A 57 -15.14 -8.00 4.49
N MET A 58 -15.23 -8.07 3.15
CA MET A 58 -16.51 -8.07 2.44
C MET A 58 -17.26 -9.42 2.55
N VAL A 59 -16.54 -10.54 2.42
CA VAL A 59 -17.14 -11.89 2.42
C VAL A 59 -17.56 -12.31 3.83
N TYR A 60 -16.79 -11.92 4.84
CA TYR A 60 -17.06 -12.24 6.25
C TYR A 60 -17.62 -11.03 7.02
N GLY A 61 -18.21 -10.08 6.30
CA GLY A 61 -18.87 -8.84 6.76
C GLY A 61 -18.99 -8.67 8.27
N THR A 62 -18.12 -7.79 8.77
CA THR A 62 -18.09 -7.10 10.07
C THR A 62 -19.37 -7.16 10.91
N GLU A 63 -19.25 -7.75 12.10
CA GLU A 63 -20.12 -7.50 13.25
C GLU A 63 -20.20 -6.02 13.63
#